data_AF-A0A1D2YTZ3-F1
#
_entry.id   AF-A0A1D2YTZ3-F1
#
_cell.length_a   1.000
_cell.length_b   1.000
_cell.length_c   1.000
_cell.angle_alpha   90.00
_cell.angle_beta   90.00
_cell.angle_gamma   90.00
#
_symmetry.space_group_name_H-M   'P 1'
#
loop_
_entity.id
_entity.type
_entity.pdbx_description
1 polymer ?
#
loop_
_entity_poly.entity_id
_entity_poly.type
_entity_poly.pdbx_seq_one_letter_code
_entity_poly.pdbx_strand_id
1 'polypeptide(L)'
;MKNICPVCGYDGLEEVPYDNDGNPSYEICDCCGFEFGFDDDSEGVSFEEYRKKWIKEGAEWFNPDIKPKGWDIKRQLSKINVQL
;
A
#
# COMPACT_ATOMS: atom_id res chain seq x y z
N MET A 1 3.05 -12.71 -11.17
CA MET A 1 4.01 -12.10 -10.22
C MET A 1 3.21 -11.42 -9.14
N LYS A 2 3.78 -11.20 -7.95
CA LYS A 2 3.10 -10.52 -6.84
C LYS A 2 3.82 -9.20 -6.62
N ASN A 3 3.15 -8.09 -6.88
CA ASN A 3 3.74 -6.76 -6.73
C ASN A 3 3.50 -6.26 -5.30
N ILE A 4 4.47 -5.56 -4.73
CA ILE A 4 4.45 -5.11 -3.33
C ILE A 4 4.05 -3.64 -3.29
N CYS A 5 3.01 -3.34 -2.52
CA CYS A 5 2.63 -1.97 -2.21
C CYS A 5 3.72 -1.30 -1.35
N PRO A 6 4.36 -0.22 -1.81
CA PRO A 6 5.42 0.47 -1.08
C PRO A 6 4.89 1.21 0.15
N VAL A 7 3.58 1.45 0.22
CA VAL A 7 2.92 2.09 1.35
C VAL A 7 2.75 1.11 2.50
N CYS A 8 2.16 -0.07 2.29
CA CYS A 8 1.77 -0.94 3.39
C CYS A 8 2.43 -2.33 3.40
N GLY A 9 3.17 -2.70 2.36
CA GLY A 9 3.81 -4.00 2.22
C GLY A 9 2.87 -5.13 1.77
N TYR A 10 1.64 -4.83 1.36
CA TYR A 10 0.74 -5.81 0.75
C TYR A 10 1.36 -6.35 -0.54
N ASP A 11 1.45 -7.67 -0.70
CA ASP A 11 2.08 -8.35 -1.83
C ASP A 11 1.05 -8.96 -2.80
N GLY A 12 -0.10 -8.30 -2.94
CA GLY A 12 -1.19 -8.74 -3.79
C GLY A 12 -1.60 -7.70 -4.83
N LEU A 13 -0.74 -6.73 -5.14
CA LEU A 13 -1.01 -5.81 -6.24
C LEU A 13 -0.96 -6.54 -7.59
N GLU A 14 -1.90 -6.21 -8.47
CA GLU A 14 -2.02 -6.76 -9.83
C GLU A 14 -0.91 -6.23 -10.74
N GLU A 15 -0.58 -4.94 -10.61
CA GLU A 15 0.43 -4.22 -11.39
C GLU A 15 1.59 -3.73 -10.51
N VAL A 16 2.72 -3.40 -11.14
CA VAL A 16 3.79 -2.69 -10.41
C VAL A 16 3.30 -1.27 -10.13
N PRO A 17 3.54 -0.71 -8.93
CA PRO A 17 3.08 0.65 -8.61
C PRO A 17 3.49 1.70 -9.64
N TYR A 18 4.73 1.56 -10.14
CA TYR A 18 5.35 2.38 -11.16
C TYR A 18 6.16 1.50 -12.10
N ASP A 19 6.05 1.75 -13.41
CA ASP A 19 6.89 1.09 -14.40
C ASP A 19 8.32 1.67 -14.45
N ASN A 20 9.15 1.19 -15.37
CA ASN A 20 10.54 1.66 -15.50
C ASN A 20 10.66 3.10 -16.03
N ASP A 21 9.61 3.62 -16.66
CA ASP A 21 9.54 4.98 -17.18
C ASP A 21 8.93 5.94 -16.14
N GLY A 22 8.49 5.42 -14.99
CA GLY A 22 7.87 6.18 -13.91
C GLY A 22 6.39 6.45 -14.11
N ASN A 23 5.71 5.73 -15.01
CA ASN A 23 4.25 5.85 -15.13
C ASN A 23 3.57 5.08 -13.99
N PRO A 24 2.57 5.68 -13.30
CA PRO A 24 1.82 4.99 -12.26
C PRO A 24 0.88 3.93 -12.84
N SER A 25 0.58 2.90 -12.05
CA SER A 25 -0.43 1.90 -12.43
C SER A 25 -1.88 2.36 -12.28
N TYR A 26 -2.13 3.42 -11.51
CA TYR A 26 -3.48 3.82 -11.08
C TYR A 26 -4.24 2.73 -10.30
N GLU A 27 -3.54 1.69 -9.84
CA GLU A 27 -4.13 0.65 -9.02
C GLU A 27 -4.37 1.18 -7.60
N ILE A 28 -5.53 0.83 -7.04
CA ILE A 28 -5.85 1.08 -5.64
C ILE A 28 -5.45 -0.14 -4.83
N CYS A 29 -4.55 0.05 -3.86
CA CYS A 29 -4.13 -1.03 -2.99
C CYS A 29 -5.29 -1.53 -2.11
N ASP A 30 -5.77 -2.75 -2.34
CA ASP A 30 -6.84 -3.39 -1.54
C ASP A 30 -6.57 -3.40 -0.02
N CYS A 31 -5.30 -3.32 0.40
CA CYS A 31 -4.96 -3.27 1.81
C CYS A 31 -5.04 -1.85 2.36
N CYS A 32 -4.29 -0.88 1.84
CA CYS A 32 -4.22 0.46 2.47
C CYS A 32 -5.06 1.53 1.82
N GLY A 33 -5.62 1.28 0.64
CA GLY A 33 -6.45 2.24 -0.11
C GLY A 33 -5.66 3.29 -0.89
N PHE A 34 -4.33 3.19 -0.92
CA PHE A 34 -3.49 4.10 -1.70
C PHE A 34 -3.69 3.88 -3.21
N GLU A 35 -3.96 4.96 -3.95
CA GLU A 35 -4.06 4.99 -5.41
C GLU A 35 -2.80 5.63 -6.02
N PHE A 36 -2.03 4.84 -6.77
CA PHE A 36 -0.76 5.30 -7.39
C PHE A 36 -1.01 6.30 -8.52
N GLY A 37 -0.32 7.44 -8.52
CA GLY A 37 -0.51 8.53 -9.47
C GLY A 37 -1.64 9.51 -9.09
N PHE A 38 -2.50 9.13 -8.14
CA PHE A 38 -3.50 10.03 -7.59
C PHE A 38 -3.05 10.55 -6.23
N ASP A 39 -2.88 9.67 -5.22
CA ASP A 39 -2.57 10.09 -3.86
C ASP A 39 -1.18 10.76 -3.74
N ASP A 40 -0.17 10.28 -4.46
CA ASP A 40 1.18 10.85 -4.49
C ASP A 40 1.35 11.98 -5.50
N ASP A 41 1.00 11.75 -6.76
CA ASP A 41 1.29 12.75 -7.80
C ASP A 41 0.25 13.89 -7.85
N SER A 42 -1.04 13.56 -7.78
CA SER A 42 -2.12 14.56 -7.87
C SER A 42 -2.37 15.27 -6.53
N GLU A 43 -2.44 14.51 -5.43
CA GLU A 43 -2.69 15.03 -4.08
C GLU A 43 -1.39 15.38 -3.33
N GLY A 44 -0.22 14.94 -3.80
CA GLY A 44 1.08 15.30 -3.22
C GLY A 44 1.43 14.56 -1.92
N VAL A 45 0.76 13.46 -1.59
CA VAL A 45 0.96 12.71 -0.33
C VAL A 45 2.03 11.63 -0.53
N SER A 46 3.12 11.72 0.22
CA SER A 46 4.15 10.68 0.14
C SER A 46 3.66 9.33 0.69
N PHE A 47 4.25 8.23 0.23
CA PHE A 47 3.98 6.89 0.76
C PHE A 47 4.18 6.80 2.28
N GLU A 48 5.16 7.51 2.83
CA GLU A 48 5.43 7.51 4.26
C GLU A 48 4.35 8.25 5.06
N GLU A 49 3.90 9.41 4.57
CA GLU A 49 2.83 10.18 5.20
C GLU A 49 1.50 9.42 5.18
N TYR A 50 1.14 8.84 4.04
CA TYR A 50 -0.05 8.03 3.91
C TYR A 50 0.02 6.80 4.82
N ARG A 51 1.15 6.08 4.83
CA ARG A 51 1.36 4.93 5.72
C ARG A 51 1.18 5.31 7.19
N LYS A 52 1.77 6.43 7.64
CA LYS A 52 1.63 6.90 9.03
C LYS A 52 0.17 7.21 9.37
N LYS A 53 -0.56 7.86 8.45
CA LYS A 53 -1.99 8.14 8.62
C LYS A 53 -2.79 6.83 8.73
N TRP A 54 -2.62 5.93 7.77
CA TRP A 54 -3.27 4.62 7.75
C TRP A 54 -3.01 3.82 9.04
N ILE A 55 -1.76 3.75 9.51
CA ILE A 55 -1.40 3.09 10.79
C ILE A 55 -2.12 3.77 11.96
N LYS A 56 -2.10 5.10 12.03
CA LYS A 56 -2.75 5.88 13.10
C LYS A 56 -4.26 5.65 13.14
N GLU A 57 -4.87 5.41 11.99
CA GLU A 57 -6.30 5.12 11.82
C GLU A 57 -6.65 3.64 12.08
N GLY A 58 -5.68 2.81 12.50
CA GLY A 58 -5.92 1.41 12.87
C GLY A 58 -5.57 0.41 11.78
N ALA A 59 -4.95 0.89 10.69
CA ALA A 59 -4.54 0.07 9.55
C ALA A 59 -5.69 -0.75 8.96
N GLU A 60 -6.84 -0.08 8.79
CA GLU A 60 -8.04 -0.67 8.23
C GLU A 60 -7.79 -1.12 6.79
N TRP A 61 -8.37 -2.28 6.44
CA TRP A 61 -8.26 -2.78 5.07
C TRP A 61 -9.26 -2.05 4.18
N PHE A 62 -8.80 -1.50 3.06
CA PHE A 62 -9.68 -0.85 2.08
C PHE A 62 -10.71 -1.83 1.52
N ASN A 63 -10.27 -3.06 1.21
CA ASN A 63 -11.12 -4.17 0.85
C ASN A 63 -11.12 -5.23 1.97
N PRO A 64 -12.08 -5.15 2.91
CA PRO A 64 -12.10 -6.04 4.08
C PRO A 64 -12.39 -7.50 3.73
N ASP A 65 -13.06 -7.77 2.60
CA ASP A 65 -13.47 -9.12 2.19
C ASP A 65 -12.28 -10.02 1.86
N ILE A 66 -11.15 -9.43 1.46
CA ILE A 66 -9.93 -10.15 1.10
C ILE A 66 -8.87 -10.15 2.21
N LYS A 67 -9.15 -9.53 3.36
CA LYS A 67 -8.23 -9.48 4.49
C LYS A 67 -7.90 -10.89 4.98
N PRO A 68 -6.61 -11.30 5.01
CA PRO A 68 -6.23 -12.64 5.46
C PRO A 68 -6.61 -12.89 6.92
N LYS A 69 -7.10 -14.10 7.22
CA LYS A 69 -7.29 -14.55 8.61
C LYS A 69 -5.94 -14.55 9.34
N GLY A 70 -5.91 -13.95 10.52
CA GLY A 70 -4.68 -13.83 11.31
C GLY A 70 -3.65 -12.87 10.72
N TRP A 71 -4.11 -11.89 9.92
CA TRP A 71 -3.24 -10.84 9.38
C TRP A 71 -2.45 -10.13 10.48
N ASP A 72 -1.14 -9.99 10.26
CA ASP A 72 -0.19 -9.32 11.14
C ASP A 72 0.45 -8.14 10.40
N ILE A 73 0.12 -6.93 10.85
CA ILE A 73 0.62 -5.68 10.30
C ILE A 73 2.16 -5.58 10.39
N LYS A 74 2.79 -6.05 11.47
CA LYS A 74 4.24 -5.97 11.64
C LYS A 74 4.94 -6.83 10.61
N ARG A 75 4.39 -8.03 10.37
CA ARG A 75 4.87 -8.95 9.32
C ARG A 75 4.65 -8.38 7.91
N GLN A 76 3.59 -7.61 7.68
CA GLN A 76 3.37 -7.00 6.38
C GLN A 76 4.36 -5.86 6.13
N LEU A 77 4.51 -4.95 7.10
CA LEU A 77 5.41 -3.79 6.99
C LEU A 77 6.90 -4.18 6.90
N SER A 78 7.29 -5.31 7.49
CA SER A 78 8.67 -5.79 7.35
C SER A 78 9.07 -6.12 5.91
N LYS A 79 8.11 -6.43 5.03
CA LYS A 79 8.36 -6.64 3.58
C LYS A 79 8.90 -5.39 2.88
N ILE A 80 8.67 -4.21 3.46
CA ILE A 80 9.15 -2.91 2.96
C ILE A 80 10.14 -2.27 3.95
N ASN A 81 10.76 -3.06 4.82
CA ASN A 81 11.74 -2.63 5.83
C ASN A 81 11.20 -1.58 6.83
N VAL A 82 9.90 -1.58 7.09
CA VAL A 82 9.26 -0.71 8.09
C VAL A 82 8.98 -1.51 9.36
N GLN A 83 9.31 -0.93 10.52
CA GLN A 83 9.07 -1.51 11.83
C GLN A 83 8.08 -0.65 12.63
N LEU A 84 7.18 -1.30 13.37
CA LEU A 84 6.18 -0.72 14.27
C LEU A 84 6.55 -0.92 15.73
#